data_AF-A0A197KFW7-F1
#
_entry.id   AF-A0A197KFW7-F1
#
_cell.length_a   1.000
_cell.length_b   1.000
_cell.length_c   1.000
_cell.angle_alpha   90.00
_cell.angle_beta   90.00
_cell.angle_gamma   90.00
#
_symmetry.space_group_name_H-M   'P 1'
#
loop_
_entity.id
_entity.type
_entity.pdbx_description
1 polymer ?
#
loop_
_entity_poly.entity_id
_entity_poly.type
_entity_poly.pdbx_seq_one_letter_code
_entity_poly.pdbx_strand_id
1 'polypeptide(L)'
;MAENTGDKTEDQPSPVQAKAPFTILKPTPPPAQEPTSMQTNDISTSQEPVAKLTKALEGLEVEEECNDAQDMALDEFLVNALKNRQERIFLLKLDREFCNFINNPSQPQLEFPTLNGYYRMMVHKVANYFKLTRIVDPSQKIILFKTESSAM
;
A
#
# COMPACT_ATOMS: atom_id res chain seq x y z
N MET A 1 62.85 -48.31 -16.50
CA MET A 1 62.76 -47.26 -17.54
C MET A 1 61.85 -46.19 -16.94
N ALA A 2 62.37 -45.09 -16.36
CA ALA A 2 62.97 -43.93 -17.05
C ALA A 2 61.92 -43.31 -18.01
N GLU A 3 61.48 -42.05 -17.93
CA GLU A 3 62.15 -40.80 -17.56
C GLU A 3 61.16 -39.71 -17.15
N ASN A 4 61.72 -38.72 -16.47
CA ASN A 4 61.18 -37.49 -15.94
C ASN A 4 61.35 -36.36 -16.99
N THR A 5 60.36 -35.48 -17.17
CA THR A 5 60.65 -34.09 -17.55
C THR A 5 59.55 -33.16 -17.07
N GLY A 6 59.89 -32.31 -16.10
CA GLY A 6 59.06 -31.19 -15.69
C GLY A 6 59.13 -30.03 -16.68
N ASP A 7 58.15 -29.14 -16.60
CA ASP A 7 58.37 -27.74 -16.91
C ASP A 7 57.84 -26.88 -15.77
N LYS A 8 58.65 -25.89 -15.43
CA LYS A 8 58.60 -25.07 -14.23
C LYS A 8 58.39 -23.66 -14.73
N THR A 9 57.28 -23.02 -14.36
CA THR A 9 57.14 -21.57 -14.49
C THR A 9 56.68 -21.02 -13.14
N GLU A 10 57.65 -20.54 -12.37
CA GLU A 10 57.48 -19.45 -11.41
C GLU A 10 57.22 -18.18 -12.23
N ASP A 11 56.17 -17.41 -11.92
CA ASP A 11 56.36 -15.96 -11.78
C ASP A 11 55.28 -15.33 -10.90
N GLN A 12 55.77 -14.88 -9.75
CA GLN A 12 55.41 -13.70 -8.97
C GLN A 12 54.03 -13.48 -8.31
N PRO A 13 54.05 -13.04 -7.03
CA PRO A 13 52.88 -12.55 -6.32
C PRO A 13 52.58 -11.09 -6.72
N SER A 14 51.31 -10.81 -7.03
CA SER A 14 50.85 -9.43 -7.16
C SER A 14 50.96 -8.70 -5.81
N PRO A 15 51.54 -7.49 -5.77
CA PRO A 15 51.58 -6.67 -4.57
C PRO A 15 50.45 -5.62 -4.59
N VAL A 16 50.24 -4.96 -3.44
CA VAL A 16 49.63 -3.62 -3.28
C VAL A 16 48.09 -3.55 -3.35
N GLN A 17 47.33 -2.90 -2.46
CA GLN A 17 47.53 -2.21 -1.19
C GLN A 17 46.13 -1.88 -0.62
N ALA A 18 46.08 -1.73 0.71
CA ALA A 18 45.32 -0.74 1.47
C ALA A 18 43.80 -0.58 1.26
N LYS A 19 43.08 -0.93 2.34
CA LYS A 19 41.79 -0.35 2.71
C LYS A 19 41.89 1.18 2.81
N ALA A 20 40.90 1.88 2.25
CA ALA A 20 40.59 3.27 2.58
C ALA A 20 39.05 3.48 2.54
N PRO A 21 38.53 4.45 3.31
CA PRO A 21 37.21 4.36 3.95
C PRO A 21 36.06 4.90 3.10
N PHE A 22 34.85 4.54 3.52
CA PHE A 22 33.57 5.03 2.99
C PHE A 22 33.52 6.57 3.03
N THR A 23 33.45 7.20 1.85
CA THR A 23 33.14 8.63 1.73
C THR A 23 31.62 8.80 1.69
N ILE A 24 31.08 9.29 2.79
CA ILE A 24 29.70 9.76 2.91
C ILE A 24 29.58 11.07 2.12
N LEU A 25 28.77 11.06 1.07
CA LEU A 25 28.36 12.26 0.36
C LEU A 25 27.41 13.06 1.26
N LYS A 26 27.91 14.10 1.93
CA LYS A 26 27.08 15.07 2.65
C LYS A 26 26.34 15.95 1.63
N PRO A 27 25.01 16.11 1.73
CA PRO A 27 24.28 17.07 0.91
C PRO A 27 24.58 18.51 1.35
N THR A 28 24.92 19.34 0.38
CA THR A 28 25.16 20.78 0.50
C THR A 28 23.84 21.53 0.75
N PRO A 29 23.79 22.48 1.69
CA PRO A 29 22.59 23.29 1.92
C PRO A 29 22.47 24.44 0.89
N PRO A 30 21.26 24.76 0.40
CA PRO A 30 21.00 25.98 -0.36
C PRO A 30 20.94 27.23 0.57
N PRO A 31 21.29 28.42 0.05
CA PRO A 31 21.36 29.65 0.85
C PRO A 31 20.00 30.20 1.28
N ALA A 32 19.97 30.75 2.49
CA ALA A 32 18.84 31.38 3.15
C ALA A 32 18.30 32.63 2.44
N GLN A 33 16.98 32.78 2.42
CA GLN A 33 16.30 34.07 2.33
C GLN A 33 15.22 34.15 3.42
N GLU A 34 15.13 35.34 4.02
CA GLU A 34 14.49 35.72 5.27
C GLU A 34 12.94 35.69 5.26
N PRO A 35 12.32 35.65 6.46
CA PRO A 35 10.86 35.58 6.63
C PRO A 35 10.20 36.95 6.49
N THR A 36 8.98 37.00 5.94
CA THR A 36 8.13 38.20 6.05
C THR A 36 6.65 37.82 6.17
N SER A 37 6.10 38.28 7.29
CA SER A 37 4.72 38.67 7.64
C SER A 37 3.59 37.64 7.74
N MET A 38 3.27 37.34 9.01
CA MET A 38 1.97 37.44 9.67
C MET A 38 0.70 37.60 8.80
N GLN A 39 -0.23 36.67 8.96
CA GLN A 39 -1.62 37.03 9.23
C GLN A 39 -2.32 35.96 10.09
N THR A 40 -2.58 36.33 11.33
CA THR A 40 -3.49 35.67 12.27
C THR A 40 -4.92 35.88 11.81
N ASN A 41 -5.75 34.83 11.82
CA ASN A 41 -7.19 34.95 12.01
C ASN A 41 -7.66 33.71 12.79
N ASP A 42 -7.82 33.90 14.11
CA ASP A 42 -8.66 33.09 14.97
C ASP A 42 -10.12 33.28 14.54
N ILE A 43 -10.85 32.19 14.31
CA ILE A 43 -12.28 32.10 14.59
C ILE A 43 -12.54 30.70 15.17
N SER A 44 -12.92 30.72 16.44
CA SER A 44 -13.47 29.59 17.20
C SER A 44 -14.80 29.12 16.60
N THR A 45 -15.03 27.80 16.55
CA THR A 45 -16.26 27.11 17.00
C THR A 45 -16.33 25.71 16.37
N SER A 46 -16.61 24.72 17.22
CA SER A 46 -16.90 23.31 16.96
C SER A 46 -17.46 22.95 15.59
N GLN A 47 -16.91 21.89 14.96
CA GLN A 47 -17.66 20.72 14.44
C GLN A 47 -16.74 19.76 13.64
N GLU A 48 -17.20 18.52 13.54
CA GLU A 48 -16.53 17.25 13.24
C GLU A 48 -15.69 17.19 11.94
N PRO A 49 -14.62 16.35 11.88
CA PRO A 49 -13.66 16.36 10.78
C PRO A 49 -13.98 15.30 9.73
N VAL A 50 -15.02 15.50 8.91
CA VAL A 50 -15.25 14.62 7.72
C VAL A 50 -15.20 15.37 6.38
N ALA A 51 -15.27 16.71 6.38
CA ALA A 51 -15.32 17.49 5.14
C ALA A 51 -13.94 18.02 4.65
N LYS A 52 -12.85 17.79 5.39
CA LYS A 52 -11.53 18.34 5.05
C LYS A 52 -10.65 17.43 4.19
N LEU A 53 -11.04 16.17 3.98
CA LEU A 53 -10.32 15.24 3.10
C LEU A 53 -10.72 15.40 1.62
N THR A 54 -11.91 15.95 1.34
CA THR A 54 -12.45 16.10 -0.02
C THR A 54 -11.79 17.24 -0.81
N LYS A 55 -11.16 18.22 -0.16
CA LYS A 55 -10.63 19.42 -0.84
C LYS A 55 -9.15 19.36 -1.23
N ALA A 56 -8.44 18.29 -0.82
CA ALA A 56 -7.05 18.04 -1.24
C ALA A 56 -6.95 16.87 -2.25
N LEU A 57 -8.09 16.37 -2.74
CA LEU A 57 -8.20 15.12 -3.50
C LEU A 57 -8.91 15.32 -4.84
N GLU A 58 -8.51 16.33 -5.60
CA GLU A 58 -8.94 16.49 -6.99
C GLU A 58 -8.22 15.44 -7.85
N GLY A 59 -8.78 14.23 -7.92
CA GLY A 59 -8.30 13.18 -8.81
C GLY A 59 -8.38 11.73 -8.30
N LEU A 60 -8.83 11.49 -7.07
CA LEU A 60 -9.16 10.12 -6.62
C LEU A 60 -10.68 9.95 -6.61
N GLU A 61 -11.17 9.00 -7.40
CA GLU A 61 -12.58 8.64 -7.42
C GLU A 61 -12.90 7.89 -6.12
N VAL A 62 -13.55 8.57 -5.18
CA VAL A 62 -14.13 7.95 -3.98
C VAL A 62 -15.45 7.33 -4.41
N GLU A 63 -15.45 6.03 -4.67
CA GLU A 63 -16.64 5.29 -5.09
C GLU A 63 -17.48 4.86 -3.88
N GLU A 64 -18.23 5.81 -3.31
CA GLU A 64 -19.36 5.51 -2.43
C GLU A 64 -20.63 5.26 -3.29
N GLU A 65 -20.73 4.05 -3.86
CA GLU A 65 -21.99 3.60 -4.47
C GLU A 65 -22.97 3.15 -3.38
N CYS A 66 -23.87 4.05 -2.98
CA CYS A 66 -25.01 3.79 -2.10
C CYS A 66 -26.09 2.96 -2.84
N ASN A 67 -25.87 1.65 -2.96
CA ASN A 67 -26.86 0.69 -3.48
C ASN A 67 -27.57 -0.03 -2.33
N ASP A 68 -28.48 0.68 -1.65
CA ASP A 68 -29.26 0.17 -0.50
C ASP A 68 -30.18 -1.03 -0.79
N ALA A 69 -30.34 -1.42 -2.07
CA ALA A 69 -31.23 -2.52 -2.47
C ALA A 69 -30.55 -3.90 -2.57
N GLN A 70 -29.22 -4.01 -2.46
CA GLN A 70 -28.49 -5.30 -2.53
C GLN A 70 -28.18 -5.92 -1.16
N ASP A 71 -28.41 -5.22 -0.05
CA ASP A 71 -27.91 -5.60 1.28
C ASP A 71 -28.51 -6.89 1.89
N MET A 72 -29.49 -7.52 1.23
CA MET A 72 -30.10 -8.79 1.69
C MET A 72 -29.91 -9.96 0.71
N ALA A 73 -29.34 -9.73 -0.47
CA ALA A 73 -29.08 -10.78 -1.45
C ALA A 73 -27.63 -11.26 -1.34
N LEU A 74 -27.44 -12.57 -1.27
CA LEU A 74 -26.12 -13.19 -1.34
C LEU A 74 -25.51 -12.87 -2.73
N ASP A 75 -24.33 -12.28 -2.78
CA ASP A 75 -23.71 -11.90 -4.07
C ASP A 75 -23.30 -13.15 -4.84
N GLU A 76 -23.96 -13.38 -5.98
CA GLU A 76 -23.72 -14.50 -6.87
C GLU A 76 -22.24 -14.60 -7.28
N PHE A 77 -21.56 -13.45 -7.42
CA PHE A 77 -20.13 -13.42 -7.72
C PHE A 77 -19.31 -14.11 -6.62
N LEU A 78 -19.57 -13.80 -5.35
CA LEU A 78 -18.85 -14.41 -4.24
C LEU A 78 -19.20 -15.89 -4.09
N VAL A 79 -20.46 -16.28 -4.31
CA VAL A 79 -20.86 -17.71 -4.33
C VAL A 79 -20.09 -18.48 -5.39
N ASN A 80 -19.95 -17.91 -6.58
CA ASN A 80 -19.22 -18.54 -7.68
C ASN A 80 -17.71 -18.58 -7.38
N ALA A 81 -17.14 -17.52 -6.81
CA ALA A 81 -15.75 -17.50 -6.35
C ALA A 81 -15.46 -18.59 -5.31
N LEU A 82 -16.42 -18.86 -4.40
CA LEU A 82 -16.32 -19.95 -3.44
C LEU A 82 -16.35 -21.34 -4.08
N LYS A 83 -16.82 -21.51 -5.32
CA LYS A 83 -16.81 -22.83 -6.01
C LYS A 83 -15.43 -23.13 -6.61
N ASN A 84 -14.71 -22.12 -7.08
CA ASN A 84 -13.35 -22.28 -7.61
C ASN A 84 -12.32 -22.39 -6.47
N ARG A 85 -11.45 -23.40 -6.50
CA ARG A 85 -10.43 -23.62 -5.44
C ARG A 85 -9.48 -22.43 -5.28
N GLN A 86 -9.00 -21.84 -6.38
CA GLN A 86 -8.03 -20.76 -6.32
C GLN A 86 -8.65 -19.48 -5.79
N GLU A 87 -9.84 -19.15 -6.29
CA GLU A 87 -10.58 -17.95 -5.92
C GLU A 87 -11.08 -18.04 -4.47
N ARG A 88 -11.57 -19.22 -4.05
CA ARG A 88 -11.92 -19.51 -2.64
C ARG A 88 -10.75 -19.22 -1.70
N ILE A 89 -9.54 -19.64 -2.05
CA ILE A 89 -8.36 -19.39 -1.21
C ILE A 89 -8.10 -17.89 -1.10
N PHE A 90 -8.19 -17.14 -2.19
CA PHE A 90 -7.98 -15.69 -2.16
C PHE A 90 -9.09 -14.98 -1.39
N LEU A 91 -10.35 -15.36 -1.57
CA LEU A 91 -11.49 -14.81 -0.84
C LEU A 91 -11.37 -15.04 0.68
N LEU A 92 -11.00 -16.25 1.11
CA LEU A 92 -10.78 -16.55 2.54
C LEU A 92 -9.59 -15.78 3.13
N LYS A 93 -8.54 -15.54 2.34
CA LYS A 93 -7.43 -14.68 2.77
C LYS A 93 -7.89 -13.24 2.93
N LEU A 94 -8.71 -12.75 2.00
CA LEU A 94 -9.24 -11.40 2.02
C LEU A 94 -10.14 -11.17 3.24
N ASP A 95 -11.04 -12.12 3.53
CA ASP A 95 -11.92 -12.11 4.70
C ASP A 95 -11.12 -12.00 6.01
N ARG A 96 -10.08 -12.82 6.15
CA ARG A 96 -9.19 -12.75 7.31
C ARG A 96 -8.42 -11.43 7.38
N GLU A 97 -7.92 -10.95 6.25
CA GLU A 97 -7.17 -9.69 6.19
C GLU A 97 -8.05 -8.50 6.61
N PHE A 98 -9.32 -8.49 6.20
CA PHE A 98 -10.27 -7.45 6.57
C PHE A 98 -10.65 -7.53 8.04
N CYS A 99 -10.91 -8.73 8.55
CA CYS A 99 -11.11 -8.95 9.98
C CYS A 99 -9.91 -8.43 10.79
N ASN A 100 -8.68 -8.77 10.38
CA ASN A 100 -7.47 -8.29 11.04
C ASN A 100 -7.34 -6.76 10.97
N PHE A 101 -7.60 -6.19 9.79
CA PHE A 101 -7.53 -4.75 9.56
C PHE A 101 -8.50 -4.01 10.48
N ILE A 102 -9.79 -4.38 10.49
CA ILE A 102 -10.83 -3.74 11.31
C ILE A 102 -10.46 -3.82 12.80
N ASN A 103 -10.03 -4.99 13.28
CA ASN A 103 -9.64 -5.23 14.66
C ASN A 103 -8.32 -4.56 15.09
N ASN A 104 -7.48 -4.09 14.15
CA ASN A 104 -6.19 -3.48 14.46
C ASN A 104 -6.29 -1.94 14.46
N PRO A 105 -6.39 -1.27 15.63
CA PRO A 105 -6.53 0.19 15.69
C PRO A 105 -5.28 0.94 15.21
N SER A 106 -4.11 0.29 15.20
CA SER A 106 -2.86 0.91 14.75
C SER A 106 -2.73 0.99 13.23
N GLN A 107 -3.64 0.35 12.48
CA GLN A 107 -3.64 0.35 11.02
C GLN A 107 -4.78 1.24 10.50
N PRO A 108 -4.48 2.47 10.01
CA PRO A 108 -5.51 3.41 9.57
C PRO A 108 -6.08 3.08 8.17
N GLN A 109 -5.27 2.47 7.32
CA GLN A 109 -5.64 2.09 5.96
C GLN A 109 -5.05 0.72 5.58
N LEU A 110 -5.71 0.05 4.63
CA LEU A 110 -5.23 -1.19 4.02
C LEU A 110 -5.06 -0.97 2.52
N GLU A 111 -3.83 -1.07 2.02
CA GLU A 111 -3.50 -0.89 0.61
C GLU A 111 -3.27 -2.25 -0.06
N PHE A 112 -3.98 -2.48 -1.16
CA PHE A 112 -3.75 -3.62 -2.03
C PHE A 112 -2.75 -3.26 -3.13
N PRO A 113 -1.87 -4.21 -3.53
CA PRO A 113 -1.06 -4.06 -4.73
C PRO A 113 -1.96 -3.95 -5.96
N THR A 114 -1.36 -3.68 -7.12
CA THR A 114 -2.09 -3.69 -8.39
C THR A 114 -2.67 -5.09 -8.65
N LEU A 115 -3.99 -5.18 -8.60
CA LEU A 115 -4.75 -6.40 -8.84
C LEU A 115 -5.38 -6.36 -10.24
N ASN A 116 -5.59 -7.55 -10.83
CA ASN A 116 -6.38 -7.63 -12.06
C ASN A 116 -7.87 -7.27 -11.78
N GLY A 117 -8.63 -6.95 -12.85
CA GLY A 117 -10.03 -6.53 -12.71
C GLY A 117 -10.92 -7.52 -11.94
N TYR A 118 -10.67 -8.83 -12.06
CA TYR A 118 -11.44 -9.87 -11.36
C TYR A 118 -11.23 -9.82 -9.85
N TYR A 119 -9.97 -9.79 -9.41
CA TYR A 119 -9.64 -9.71 -7.98
C TYR A 119 -10.00 -8.35 -7.40
N ARG A 120 -9.92 -7.27 -8.18
CA ARG A 120 -10.45 -5.96 -7.79
C ARG A 120 -11.94 -6.05 -7.50
N MET A 121 -12.73 -6.64 -8.40
CA MET A 121 -14.16 -6.82 -8.17
C MET A 121 -14.44 -7.60 -6.88
N MET A 122 -13.63 -8.62 -6.58
CA MET A 122 -13.77 -9.33 -5.30
C MET A 122 -13.48 -8.46 -4.09
N VAL A 123 -12.39 -7.68 -4.11
CA VAL A 123 -12.07 -6.71 -3.06
C VAL A 123 -13.20 -5.69 -2.89
N HIS A 124 -13.72 -5.16 -4.00
CA HIS A 124 -14.82 -4.21 -4.01
C HIS A 124 -16.08 -4.78 -3.35
N LYS A 125 -16.49 -6.00 -3.71
CA LYS A 125 -17.68 -6.65 -3.14
C LYS A 125 -17.50 -6.94 -1.66
N VAL A 126 -16.38 -7.55 -1.27
CA VAL A 126 -16.12 -7.87 0.15
C VAL A 126 -16.02 -6.60 0.97
N ALA A 127 -15.40 -5.53 0.47
CA ALA A 127 -15.30 -4.28 1.22
C ALA A 127 -16.68 -3.63 1.46
N ASN A 128 -17.62 -3.81 0.52
CA ASN A 128 -19.01 -3.39 0.72
C ASN A 128 -19.70 -4.21 1.83
N TYR A 129 -19.41 -5.52 1.95
CA TYR A 129 -19.94 -6.34 3.04
C TYR A 129 -19.45 -5.84 4.41
N PHE A 130 -18.17 -5.49 4.51
CA PHE A 130 -17.59 -4.94 5.74
C PHE A 130 -17.84 -3.44 5.93
N LYS A 131 -18.57 -2.79 5.00
CA LYS A 131 -18.89 -1.35 5.02
C LYS A 131 -17.65 -0.45 5.14
N LEU A 132 -16.58 -0.83 4.43
CA LEU A 132 -15.33 -0.07 4.35
C LEU A 132 -15.40 0.97 3.22
N THR A 133 -14.82 2.15 3.43
CA THR A 133 -14.64 3.15 2.36
C THR A 133 -13.48 2.71 1.46
N ARG A 134 -13.65 2.88 0.15
CA ARG A 134 -12.71 2.40 -0.87
C ARG A 134 -12.30 3.56 -1.75
N ILE A 135 -11.00 3.67 -2.01
CA ILE A 135 -10.43 4.61 -2.97
C ILE A 135 -9.62 3.82 -3.98
N VAL A 136 -9.79 4.12 -5.27
CA VAL A 136 -8.98 3.56 -6.34
C VAL A 136 -8.04 4.64 -6.85
N ASP A 137 -6.74 4.38 -6.79
CA ASP A 137 -5.75 5.29 -7.34
C ASP A 137 -5.74 5.22 -8.88
N PRO A 138 -5.29 6.28 -9.58
CA PRO A 138 -5.01 6.23 -11.02
C PRO A 138 -4.03 5.10 -11.41
N SER A 139 -3.25 4.61 -10.45
CA SER A 139 -2.36 3.46 -10.60
C SER A 139 -3.05 2.09 -10.45
N GLN A 140 -4.38 2.05 -10.31
CA GLN A 140 -5.23 0.87 -10.07
C GLN A 140 -4.96 0.12 -8.76
N LYS A 141 -4.38 0.81 -7.78
CA LYS A 141 -4.30 0.31 -6.40
C LYS A 141 -5.63 0.56 -5.69
N ILE A 142 -6.00 -0.34 -4.80
CA ILE A 142 -7.20 -0.19 -3.96
C ILE A 142 -6.73 0.12 -2.55
N ILE A 143 -7.21 1.24 -2.00
CA ILE A 143 -6.95 1.65 -0.62
C ILE A 143 -8.28 1.60 0.14
N LEU A 144 -8.28 0.90 1.27
CA LEU A 144 -9.44 0.74 2.14
C LEU A 144 -9.26 1.53 3.43
N PHE A 145 -10.32 2.20 3.84
CA PHE A 145 -10.41 2.96 5.09
C PHE A 145 -11.56 2.44 5.95
N LYS A 146 -11.37 2.52 7.26
CA LYS A 146 -12.42 2.18 8.23
C LYS A 146 -13.42 3.33 8.29
N THR A 147 -14.69 2.97 8.41
CA THR A 147 -15.82 3.86 8.67
C THR A 147 -16.40 3.61 10.06
N GLU A 148 -17.18 4.55 10.58
CA GLU A 148 -17.96 4.38 11.82
C GLU A 148 -18.93 3.19 11.76
N SER A 149 -19.31 2.75 10.54
CA SER A 149 -20.24 1.64 10.30
C SER A 149 -19.53 0.34 9.90
N SER A 150 -18.20 0.27 10.00
CA SER A 150 -17.46 -0.94 9.63
C SER A 150 -17.91 -2.10 10.51
N ALA A 151 -18.47 -3.14 9.89
CA ALA A 151 -19.06 -4.25 10.62
C ALA A 151 -17.97 -5.14 11.26
N MET A 152 -18.20 -5.57 12.50
CA MET A 152 -17.60 -6.76 13.12
C MET A 152 -18.68 -7.82 13.27
#